data_AF-A0A971H103-F1
#
_entry.id   AF-A0A971H103-F1
#
_cell.length_a   1.000
_cell.length_b   1.000
_cell.length_c   1.000
_cell.angle_alpha   90.00
_cell.angle_beta   90.00
_cell.angle_gamma   90.00
#
_symmetry.space_group_name_H-M   'P 1'
#
loop_
_entity.id
_entity.type
_entity.pdbx_description
1 polymer ?
#
loop_
_entity_poly.entity_id
_entity_poly.type
_entity_poly.pdbx_seq_one_letter_code
_entity_poly.pdbx_strand_id
1 'polypeptide(L)' 'MNKIKLNPYSNLTNEELIDFTIEEMDRLKVLSMGENMKEYQKGLFIVNQLIIEVKRRNISLNRQKLSRRILL' A
#
# COMPACT_ATOMS: atom_id res chain seq x y z
N MET A 1 6.17 -28.14 -5.46
CA MET A 1 5.22 -27.06 -5.78
C MET A 1 5.64 -25.80 -5.02
N ASN A 2 6.36 -24.89 -5.67
CA ASN A 2 6.54 -23.54 -5.13
C ASN A 2 5.18 -22.85 -5.22
N LYS A 3 4.40 -22.85 -4.13
CA LYS A 3 3.21 -22.00 -4.02
C LYS A 3 3.71 -20.56 -4.00
N ILE A 4 3.91 -19.98 -5.18
CA ILE A 4 4.05 -18.53 -5.32
C ILE A 4 2.73 -18.00 -4.77
N LYS A 5 2.73 -17.55 -3.51
CA LYS A 5 1.57 -16.88 -2.92
C LYS A 5 1.33 -15.67 -3.80
N LEU A 6 0.31 -15.74 -4.66
CA LEU A 6 -0.14 -14.61 -5.45
C LEU A 6 -0.46 -13.50 -4.46
N ASN A 7 0.24 -12.38 -4.61
CA ASN A 7 -0.02 -11.19 -3.82
C ASN A 7 -1.51 -10.84 -4.02
N PRO A 8 -2.30 -10.64 -2.96
CA PRO A 8 -3.73 -10.35 -3.09
C PRO A 8 -4.01 -9.09 -3.93
N TYR A 9 -3.02 -8.21 -4.07
CA TYR A 9 -3.09 -6.99 -4.87
C TYR A 9 -2.60 -7.15 -6.31
N SER A 10 -2.35 -8.39 -6.77
CA SER A 10 -1.89 -8.67 -8.14
C SER A 10 -2.88 -8.22 -9.22
N ASN A 11 -4.15 -8.07 -8.86
CA ASN A 11 -5.23 -7.73 -9.80
C ASN A 11 -5.47 -6.22 -9.92
N LEU A 12 -4.87 -5.40 -9.05
CA LEU A 12 -4.97 -3.94 -9.15
C LEU A 12 -4.26 -3.47 -10.41
N THR A 13 -4.77 -2.43 -11.07
CA THR A 13 -4.02 -1.66 -12.06
C THR A 13 -2.86 -0.92 -11.38
N ASN A 14 -1.91 -0.42 -12.16
CA ASN A 14 -0.78 0.33 -11.60
C ASN A 14 -1.23 1.60 -10.88
N GLU A 15 -2.27 2.28 -11.37
CA GLU A 15 -2.80 3.49 -10.74
C GLU A 15 -3.50 3.17 -9.43
N GLU A 16 -4.40 2.19 -9.42
CA GLU A 16 -5.07 1.73 -8.20
C GLU A 16 -4.05 1.26 -7.16
N LEU A 17 -3.04 0.51 -7.59
CA LEU A 17 -1.99 0.03 -6.68
C LEU A 17 -1.24 1.19 -6.02
N ILE A 18 -0.92 2.25 -6.78
CA ILE A 18 -0.26 3.44 -6.22
C ILE A 18 -1.17 4.12 -5.20
N ASP A 19 -2.44 4.37 -5.57
CA ASP A 19 -3.40 5.08 -4.72
C ASP A 19 -3.66 4.31 -3.41
N PHE A 20 -3.98 3.01 -3.50
CA PHE A 20 -4.17 2.15 -2.34
C PHE A 20 -2.92 2.05 -1.46
N THR A 21 -1.73 1.95 -2.08
CA THR A 21 -0.48 1.91 -1.31
C THR A 21 -0.32 3.18 -0.47
N ILE A 22 -0.61 4.34 -1.04
CA ILE A 22 -0.39 5.62 -0.36
C ILE A 22 -1.45 5.86 0.71
N GLU A 23 -2.72 5.54 0.45
CA GLU A 23 -3.79 5.60 1.44
C GLU A 23 -3.50 4.70 2.65
N GLU A 24 -3.13 3.44 2.43
CA GLU A 24 -2.84 2.50 3.52
C GLU A 24 -1.55 2.87 4.28
N MET A 25 -0.56 3.47 3.62
CA MET A 25 0.62 4.03 4.30
C MET A 25 0.25 5.20 5.22
N ASP A 26 -0.62 6.11 4.77
CA ASP A 26 -1.03 7.26 5.57
C ASP A 26 -1.93 6.80 6.73
N ARG A 27 -2.81 5.81 6.52
CA ARG A 27 -3.56 5.15 7.58
C ARG A 27 -2.65 4.47 8.61
N LEU A 28 -1.63 3.75 8.15
CA LEU A 28 -0.65 3.10 9.03
C LEU A 28 0.11 4.11 9.88
N LYS A 29 0.44 5.29 9.31
CA LYS A 29 1.07 6.40 10.06
C LYS A 29 0.15 6.94 11.15
N VAL A 30 -1.15 7.03 10.93
CA VAL A 30 -2.10 7.40 11.99
C VAL A 30 -2.15 6.31 13.07
N LEU A 31 -2.23 5.04 12.66
CA LEU A 31 -2.25 3.90 13.59
C LEU A 31 -0.98 3.81 14.44
N SER A 32 0.18 4.19 13.90
CA SER A 32 1.45 4.17 14.64
C SER A 32 1.50 5.17 15.79
N MET A 33 0.60 6.15 15.82
CA MET A 33 0.49 7.14 16.89
C MET A 33 -0.50 6.72 17.98
N GLY A 34 -1.29 5.68 17.74
CA GLY A 34 -2.27 5.16 18.70
C GLY A 34 -1.74 3.94 19.46
N GLU A 35 -2.49 3.53 20.49
CA GLU A 35 -2.16 2.34 21.30
C GLU A 35 -2.71 1.02 20.72
N ASN A 36 -3.47 1.10 19.62
CA ASN A 36 -4.10 -0.07 19.01
C ASN A 36 -3.11 -0.89 18.16
N MET A 37 -2.23 -1.61 18.84
CA MET A 37 -1.16 -2.41 18.23
C MET A 37 -1.70 -3.50 17.29
N LYS A 38 -2.91 -4.02 17.56
CA LYS A 38 -3.52 -5.06 16.72
C LYS A 38 -3.88 -4.52 15.33
N GLU A 39 -4.52 -3.36 15.27
CA GLU A 39 -4.84 -2.71 14.00
C GLU A 39 -3.57 -2.23 13.29
N TYR A 40 -2.58 -1.72 14.05
CA TYR A 40 -1.28 -1.37 13.48
C TYR A 40 -0.59 -2.57 12.80
N GLN A 41 -0.54 -3.73 13.45
CA GLN A 41 0.06 -4.94 12.88
C GLN A 41 -0.65 -5.43 11.60
N LYS A 42 -1.99 -5.33 11.57
CA LYS A 42 -2.76 -5.64 10.35
C LYS A 42 -2.43 -4.65 9.22
N GLY A 43 -2.41 -3.36 9.51
CA GLY A 43 -2.05 -2.32 8.54
C GLY A 43 -0.62 -2.51 8.01
N LEU A 44 0.32 -2.85 8.90
CA LEU A 44 1.70 -3.15 8.51
C LEU A 44 1.79 -4.32 7.54
N PHE A 45 1.02 -5.39 7.77
CA PHE A 45 0.96 -6.52 6.84
C PHE A 45 0.41 -6.10 5.47
N ILE A 46 -0.67 -5.33 5.44
CA ILE A 46 -1.30 -4.81 4.22
C ILE A 46 -0.31 -3.94 3.42
N VAL A 47 0.27 -2.94 4.07
CA VAL A 47 1.26 -2.03 3.44
C VAL A 47 2.46 -2.81 2.92
N ASN A 48 2.95 -3.82 3.64
CA ASN A 48 4.04 -4.66 3.16
C ASN A 48 3.69 -5.43 1.88
N GLN A 49 2.48 -6.00 1.79
CA GLN A 49 2.05 -6.67 0.56
C GLN A 49 1.93 -5.69 -0.61
N LEU A 50 1.39 -4.50 -0.37
CA LEU A 50 1.29 -3.43 -1.38
C LEU A 50 2.68 -2.99 -1.89
N ILE A 51 3.62 -2.73 -0.99
CA ILE A 51 5.01 -2.36 -1.34
C ILE A 51 5.72 -3.48 -2.13
N ILE A 52 5.53 -4.74 -1.75
CA ILE A 52 6.09 -5.87 -2.51
C ILE A 52 5.57 -5.84 -3.94
N GLU A 53 4.27 -5.61 -4.14
CA GLU A 53 3.67 -5.57 -5.47
C GLU A 53 4.17 -4.37 -6.29
N VAL A 54 4.25 -3.19 -5.69
CA VAL A 54 4.81 -1.98 -6.30
C VAL A 54 6.23 -2.23 -6.79
N LYS A 55 7.08 -2.81 -5.94
CA LYS A 55 8.47 -3.15 -6.28
C LYS A 55 8.53 -4.22 -7.37
N ARG A 56 7.70 -5.26 -7.28
CA ARG A 56 7.61 -6.33 -8.28
C ARG A 56 7.29 -5.80 -9.68
N ARG A 57 6.45 -4.76 -9.76
CA ARG A 57 6.06 -4.10 -11.02
C ARG A 57 6.97 -2.95 -11.44
N ASN A 58 8.01 -2.65 -10.66
CA ASN A 58 8.92 -1.53 -10.88
C ASN A 58 8.20 -0.17 -10.99
N ILE A 59 7.17 0.04 -10.16
CA ILE A 59 6.38 1.28 -10.13
C ILE A 59 7.01 2.28 -9.17
N SER A 60 7.08 3.54 -9.59
CA SER A 60 7.51 4.64 -8.72
C SER A 60 6.32 5.21 -7.93
N LEU A 61 6.42 5.19 -6.60
CA LEU A 61 5.49 5.88 -5.69
C LEU A 61 5.83 7.37 -5.64
N ASN A 62 5.62 8.10 -6.73
CA ASN A 62 5.80 9.54 -6.72
C ASN A 62 4.60 10.22 -6.06
N ARG A 63 4.72 10.51 -4.76
CA ARG A 63 3.70 11.24 -3.96
C ARG A 63 3.24 12.56 -4.60
N GLN A 64 4.06 13.19 -5.45
CA GLN A 64 3.69 14.44 -6.15
C GLN A 64 2.57 14.25 -7.19
N LYS A 65 2.33 13.02 -7.68
CA LYS A 65 1.21 12.76 -8.59
C LYS A 65 -0.14 12.67 -7.85
N LEU A 66 -0.16 12.27 -6.58
CA LEU A 66 -1.38 12.21 -5.79
C LEU A 66 -1.87 13.57 -5.28
N SER A 67 -0.97 14.50 -4.98
CA SER A 67 -1.38 15.86 -4.58
C SER A 67 -2.20 16.57 -5.66
N ARG A 68 -2.09 16.16 -6.93
CA ARG A 68 -2.96 16.63 -8.02
C ARG A 68 -4.37 16.03 -8.01
N ARG A 69 -4.59 14.85 -7.40
CA ARG A 69 -5.91 14.19 -7.34
C ARG A 69 -6.77 14.68 -6.16
N ILE A 70 -6.16 15.21 -5.09
CA ILE A 70 -6.87 15.83 -3.94
C ILE A 70 -7.35 17.26 -4.26
N LEU A 71 -6.84 17.88 -5.33
CA LEU A 71 -7.19 19.24 -5.76
C LEU A 71 -8.25 19.29 -6.89
N LEU A 72 -9.01 18.21 -7.11
CA LEU A 72 -10.21 18.19 -7.96
C LEU A 72 -11.44 17.90 -7.12
#